data_AF-A0A3D3EM49-F1
#
_entry.id   AF-A0A3D3EM49-F1
#
_cell.length_a   1.000
_cell.length_b   1.000
_cell.length_c   1.000
_cell.angle_alpha   90.00
_cell.angle_beta   90.00
_cell.angle_gamma   90.00
#
_symmetry.space_group_name_H-M   'P 1'
#
loop_
_entity.id
_entity.type
_entity.pdbx_description
1 polymer ?
#
loop_
_entity_poly.entity_id
_entity_poly.type
_entity_poly.pdbx_seq_one_letter_code
_entity_poly.pdbx_strand_id
1 'polypeptide(L)'
;MVKATYKLIRLFDRKIQDDHIQAYSAQAAFFIIISFFPFIMLLFTIVKYFPITESSMLELFSLIFPSGVNSMVVSIVTQIYDTTVSGTLIPVTAITTLWSAGKSFLAIMRGLNV
;
A
#
# COMPACT_ATOMS: atom_id res chain seq x y z
N MET A 1 12.83 35.24 -21.88
CA MET A 1 12.80 34.04 -21.01
C MET A 1 11.38 33.66 -20.58
N VAL A 2 10.60 34.56 -19.97
CA VAL A 2 9.24 34.27 -19.46
C VAL A 2 8.26 33.64 -20.48
N LYS A 3 8.26 34.13 -21.73
CA LYS A 3 7.40 33.56 -22.80
C LYS A 3 7.79 32.14 -23.20
N ALA A 4 9.08 31.80 -23.12
CA ALA A 4 9.58 30.47 -23.44
C ALA A 4 9.19 29.45 -22.36
N THR A 5 9.33 29.81 -21.08
CA THR A 5 8.87 29.01 -19.95
C THR A 5 7.36 28.79 -19.98
N TYR A 6 6.56 29.82 -20.27
CA TYR A 6 5.11 29.68 -20.40
C TYR A 6 4.73 28.70 -21.52
N LYS A 7 5.38 28.81 -22.68
CA LYS A 7 5.17 27.89 -23.81
C LYS A 7 5.54 26.45 -23.43
N LEU A 8 6.62 26.27 -22.68
CA LEU A 8 7.08 24.95 -22.23
C LEU A 8 6.10 24.30 -21.27
N ILE A 9 5.61 25.06 -20.27
CA ILE A 9 4.61 24.60 -19.30
C ILE A 9 3.32 24.18 -20.03
N ARG A 10 2.83 25.00 -20.97
CA ARG A 10 1.61 24.69 -21.74
C ARG A 10 1.77 23.47 -22.64
N LEU A 11 2.95 23.28 -23.25
CA LEU A 11 3.24 22.09 -24.05
C LEU A 11 3.27 20.83 -23.19
N PHE A 12 3.86 20.93 -21.99
CA PHE A 12 3.92 19.83 -21.03
C PHE A 12 2.53 19.45 -20.50
N ASP A 13 1.73 20.43 -20.10
CA ASP A 13 0.35 20.21 -19.63
C ASP A 13 -0.52 19.55 -20.70
N ARG A 14 -0.43 20.01 -21.95
CA ARG A 14 -1.15 19.39 -23.06
C ARG A 14 -0.71 17.94 -23.29
N LYS A 15 0.61 17.68 -23.21
CA LYS A 15 1.13 16.32 -23.38
C LYS A 15 0.67 15.39 -22.24
N ILE A 16 0.61 15.88 -21.00
CA ILE A 16 0.03 15.12 -19.87
C ILE A 16 -1.43 14.73 -20.12
N GLN A 17 -2.22 15.64 -20.71
CA GLN A 17 -3.61 15.37 -21.04
C GLN A 17 -3.74 14.36 -22.20
N ASP A 18 -3.00 14.58 -23.29
CA ASP A 18 -3.02 13.72 -24.48
C ASP A 18 -2.60 12.28 -24.11
N ASP A 19 -1.60 12.13 -23.23
CA ASP A 19 -1.05 10.86 -22.77
C ASP A 19 -1.88 10.22 -21.62
N HIS A 20 -3.00 10.83 -21.23
CA HIS A 20 -3.90 10.36 -20.17
C HIS A 20 -3.19 10.04 -18.83
N ILE A 21 -2.05 10.69 -18.56
CA ILE A 21 -1.18 10.39 -17.41
C ILE A 21 -1.94 10.55 -16.08
N GLN A 22 -2.89 11.48 -16.00
CA GLN A 22 -3.72 11.68 -14.81
C GLN A 22 -4.56 10.45 -14.47
N ALA A 23 -5.16 9.81 -15.48
CA ALA A 23 -6.01 8.63 -15.28
C ALA A 23 -5.18 7.41 -14.83
N TYR A 24 -4.02 7.19 -15.44
CA TYR A 24 -3.11 6.12 -15.05
C TYR A 24 -2.53 6.34 -13.65
N SER A 25 -2.19 7.58 -13.31
CA SER A 25 -1.68 7.93 -11.96
C SER A 25 -2.74 7.70 -10.89
N ALA A 26 -3.98 8.11 -11.14
CA ALA A 26 -5.10 7.86 -10.22
C ALA A 26 -5.37 6.36 -10.04
N GLN A 27 -5.35 5.59 -11.13
CA GLN A 27 -5.50 4.14 -11.08
C GLN A 27 -4.38 3.47 -10.27
N ALA A 28 -3.13 3.88 -10.47
CA ALA A 28 -2.00 3.38 -9.71
C ALA A 28 -2.14 3.66 -8.20
N ALA A 29 -2.44 4.92 -7.84
CA ALA A 29 -2.63 5.33 -6.45
C ALA A 29 -3.77 4.55 -5.77
N PHE A 30 -4.90 4.38 -6.45
CA PHE A 30 -6.04 3.61 -5.94
C PHE A 30 -5.66 2.16 -5.59
N PHE A 31 -4.99 1.47 -6.51
CA PHE A 31 -4.60 0.08 -6.29
C PHE A 31 -3.46 -0.07 -5.27
N ILE A 32 -2.57 0.92 -5.14
CA ILE A 32 -1.56 0.96 -4.05
C ILE A 32 -2.25 1.00 -2.70
N ILE A 33 -3.19 1.94 -2.51
CA ILE A 33 -3.91 2.11 -1.24
C ILE A 33 -4.68 0.84 -0.89
N ILE A 34 -5.36 0.22 -1.86
CA ILE A 34 -6.07 -1.05 -1.63
C ILE A 34 -5.12 -2.20 -1.29
N SER A 35 -3.95 -2.27 -1.93
CA SER A 35 -2.95 -3.31 -1.66
C SER A 35 -2.31 -3.16 -0.27
N PHE A 36 -2.37 -1.99 0.35
CA PHE A 36 -1.74 -1.71 1.63
C PHE A 36 -2.33 -2.56 2.77
N PHE A 37 -3.66 -2.66 2.84
CA PHE A 37 -4.31 -3.43 3.90
C PHE A 37 -3.97 -4.92 3.89
N PRO A 38 -4.15 -5.68 2.78
CA PRO A 38 -3.79 -7.09 2.74
C PRO A 38 -2.27 -7.30 2.87
N PHE A 39 -1.44 -6.34 2.45
CA PHE A 39 0.01 -6.39 2.67
C PHE A 39 0.36 -6.33 4.16
N ILE A 40 -0.24 -5.40 4.91
CA ILE A 40 -0.04 -5.28 6.36
C ILE A 40 -0.55 -6.54 7.08
N MET A 41 -1.70 -7.09 6.67
CA MET A 41 -2.20 -8.35 7.22
C MET A 41 -1.23 -9.52 6.95
N LEU A 42 -0.68 -9.62 5.74
CA LEU A 42 0.31 -10.63 5.39
C LEU A 42 1.57 -10.48 6.25
N LEU A 43 2.10 -9.25 6.38
CA LEU A 43 3.27 -8.95 7.18
C LEU A 43 3.09 -9.43 8.63
N PHE A 44 1.95 -9.08 9.25
CA PHE A 44 1.65 -9.50 10.61
C PHE A 44 1.44 -11.00 10.76
N THR A 45 0.84 -11.64 9.77
CA THR A 45 0.66 -13.10 9.80
C THR A 45 2.01 -13.81 9.72
N ILE A 46 2.97 -13.28 8.94
CA ILE A 46 4.35 -13.78 8.88
C ILE A 46 5.07 -13.56 10.22
N VAL A 47 4.84 -12.43 10.91
CA VAL A 47 5.44 -12.14 12.23
C VAL A 47 5.13 -13.23 13.27
N LYS A 48 3.95 -13.87 13.22
CA LYS A 48 3.60 -14.98 14.13
C LYS A 48 4.53 -16.20 14.02
N TYR A 49 5.23 -16.38 12.90
CA TYR A 49 6.18 -17.49 12.75
C TYR A 49 7.52 -17.24 13.43
N PHE A 50 7.78 -16.00 13.86
CA PHE A 50 8.91 -15.68 14.70
C PHE A 50 8.57 -15.97 16.16
N PRO A 51 9.56 -16.36 16.99
CA PRO A 51 9.36 -16.65 18.41
C PRO A 51 9.21 -15.34 19.22
N ILE A 52 8.25 -14.50 18.87
CA ILE A 52 8.00 -13.20 19.50
C ILE A 52 6.65 -13.23 20.22
N THR A 53 6.64 -12.85 21.50
CA THR A 53 5.41 -12.79 22.30
C THR A 53 4.55 -11.58 21.91
N GLU A 54 3.24 -11.70 22.09
CA GLU A 54 2.30 -10.60 21.86
C GLU A 54 2.71 -9.34 22.64
N SER A 55 3.08 -9.50 23.91
CA SER A 55 3.53 -8.40 24.78
C SER A 55 4.73 -7.63 24.21
N SER A 56 5.74 -8.35 23.71
CA SER A 56 6.93 -7.73 23.10
C SER A 56 6.57 -6.97 21.83
N MET A 57 5.58 -7.46 21.08
CA MET A 57 5.11 -6.82 19.87
C MET A 57 4.33 -5.54 20.20
N LEU A 58 3.40 -5.60 21.17
CA LEU A 58 2.67 -4.43 21.64
C LEU A 58 3.60 -3.32 22.18
N GLU A 59 4.66 -3.68 22.91
CA GLU A 59 5.68 -2.73 23.34
C GLU A 59 6.41 -2.07 22.17
N LEU A 60 6.84 -2.87 21.18
CA LEU A 60 7.53 -2.37 19.99
C LEU A 60 6.63 -1.39 19.21
N PHE A 61 5.35 -1.73 19.06
CA PHE A 61 4.38 -0.88 18.38
C PHE A 61 4.09 0.41 19.15
N SER A 62 4.02 0.35 20.48
CA SER A 62 3.84 1.53 21.34
C SER A 62 5.02 2.49 21.27
N LEU A 63 6.22 2.01 20.92
CA LEU A 63 7.41 2.83 20.76
C LEU A 63 7.48 3.53 19.39
N ILE A 64 7.02 2.86 18.34
CA ILE A 64 7.10 3.34 16.95
C ILE A 64 5.92 4.24 16.60
N PHE A 65 4.72 3.89 17.08
CA PHE A 65 3.49 4.56 16.68
C PHE A 65 2.99 5.56 17.74
N PRO A 66 2.49 6.74 17.31
CA PRO A 66 1.93 7.72 18.24
C PRO A 66 0.63 7.21 18.89
N SER A 67 0.33 7.71 20.08
CA SER A 67 -0.82 7.26 20.90
C SER A 67 -2.17 7.32 20.19
N GLY A 68 -2.35 8.21 19.21
CA GLY A 68 -3.58 8.34 18.43
C GLY A 68 -3.97 7.12 17.59
N VAL A 69 -3.03 6.22 17.28
CA VAL A 69 -3.29 4.98 16.53
C VAL A 69 -3.07 3.71 17.35
N ASN A 70 -2.70 3.85 18.63
CA ASN A 70 -2.32 2.73 19.47
C ASN A 70 -3.47 1.72 19.66
N SER A 71 -4.70 2.19 19.89
CA SER A 71 -5.87 1.32 20.03
C SER A 71 -6.15 0.48 18.78
N MET A 72 -5.98 1.06 17.58
CA MET A 72 -6.12 0.36 16.31
C MET A 72 -5.04 -0.72 16.15
N VAL A 73 -3.79 -0.37 16.46
CA VAL A 73 -2.66 -1.29 16.37
C VAL A 73 -2.80 -2.45 17.35
N VAL A 74 -3.13 -2.17 18.62
CA VAL A 74 -3.41 -3.20 19.64
C VAL A 74 -4.50 -4.14 19.15
N SER A 75 -5.62 -3.60 18.65
CA SER A 75 -6.72 -4.42 18.13
C SER A 75 -6.28 -5.31 16.97
N ILE A 76 -5.43 -4.82 16.07
CA ILE A 76 -4.91 -5.60 14.94
C ILE A 76 -3.97 -6.70 15.45
N VAL A 77 -3.01 -6.37 16.31
CA VAL A 77 -2.04 -7.31 16.86
C VAL A 77 -2.75 -8.42 17.64
N THR A 78 -3.62 -8.08 18.59
CA THR A 78 -4.38 -9.06 19.37
C THR A 78 -5.25 -9.92 18.46
N GLN A 79 -5.93 -9.35 17.47
CA GLN A 79 -6.73 -10.12 16.52
C GLN A 79 -5.87 -11.07 15.68
N ILE A 80 -4.65 -10.69 15.30
CA ILE A 80 -3.70 -11.58 14.64
C ILE A 80 -3.28 -12.69 15.58
N TYR A 81 -2.91 -12.42 16.84
CA TYR A 81 -2.49 -13.40 17.85
C TYR A 81 -3.60 -14.38 18.25
N ASP A 82 -4.82 -13.91 18.46
CA ASP A 82 -6.00 -14.69 18.82
C ASP A 82 -6.59 -15.48 17.65
N THR A 83 -6.46 -14.98 16.41
CA THR A 83 -6.89 -15.74 15.25
C THR A 83 -5.99 -16.96 15.10
N THR A 84 -6.55 -18.14 15.37
CA THR A 84 -5.95 -19.43 14.99
C THR A 84 -5.52 -19.31 13.55
N VAL A 85 -4.24 -19.54 13.26
CA VAL A 85 -3.65 -19.45 11.93
C VAL A 85 -4.36 -20.45 11.03
N SER A 86 -5.49 -20.02 10.48
CA SER A 86 -6.22 -20.77 9.49
C SER A 86 -5.30 -20.72 8.28
N GLY A 87 -4.78 -21.86 7.82
CA GLY A 87 -3.81 -21.92 6.72
C GLY A 87 -4.27 -21.22 5.44
N THR A 88 -5.54 -20.82 5.37
CA THR A 88 -6.19 -20.02 4.33
C THR A 88 -5.86 -18.52 4.37
N LEU A 89 -5.55 -17.92 5.53
CA LEU A 89 -5.38 -16.46 5.64
C LEU A 89 -4.15 -15.94 4.86
N ILE A 90 -3.03 -16.65 4.94
CA ILE A 90 -1.78 -16.30 4.25
C ILE A 90 -1.95 -16.33 2.72
N PRO A 91 -2.41 -17.44 2.09
CA PRO A 91 -2.56 -17.46 0.65
C PRO A 91 -3.60 -16.47 0.15
N VAL A 92 -4.69 -16.23 0.89
CA VAL A 92 -5.70 -15.21 0.51
C VAL A 92 -5.09 -13.81 0.52
N THR A 93 -4.47 -13.40 1.63
CA THR A 93 -3.84 -12.07 1.73
C THR A 93 -2.70 -11.88 0.75
N ALA A 94 -1.90 -12.92 0.48
CA ALA A 94 -0.84 -12.89 -0.52
C ALA A 94 -1.39 -12.70 -1.95
N ILE A 95 -2.42 -13.46 -2.34
CA ILE A 95 -3.05 -13.35 -3.67
C ILE A 95 -3.69 -11.96 -3.83
N THR A 96 -4.45 -11.50 -2.84
CA THR A 96 -5.12 -10.18 -2.90
C THR A 96 -4.11 -9.04 -2.98
N THR A 97 -3.02 -9.12 -2.22
CA THR A 97 -1.92 -8.14 -2.27
C THR A 97 -1.27 -8.12 -3.64
N LEU A 98 -0.87 -9.29 -4.14
CA LEU A 98 -0.16 -9.40 -5.42
C LEU A 98 -1.03 -8.96 -6.60
N TRP A 99 -2.31 -9.32 -6.59
CA TRP A 99 -3.27 -8.87 -7.60
C TRP A 99 -3.40 -7.34 -7.60
N SER A 100 -3.64 -6.75 -6.43
CA SER A 100 -3.84 -5.29 -6.31
C SER A 100 -2.56 -4.53 -6.68
N ALA A 101 -1.40 -4.96 -6.18
CA ALA A 101 -0.11 -4.39 -6.54
C ALA A 101 0.18 -4.52 -8.03
N GLY A 102 -0.08 -5.68 -8.64
CA GLY A 102 0.07 -5.91 -10.08
C GLY A 102 -0.79 -4.97 -10.92
N LYS A 103 -2.02 -4.67 -10.48
CA LYS A 103 -2.88 -3.67 -11.14
C LYS A 103 -2.31 -2.25 -11.05
N SER A 104 -1.68 -1.88 -9.93
CA SER A 104 -0.98 -0.61 -9.80
C SER A 104 0.20 -0.53 -10.77
N PHE A 105 1.10 -1.52 -10.76
CA PHE A 105 2.25 -1.54 -11.67
C PHE A 105 1.84 -1.54 -13.14
N LEU A 106 0.75 -2.23 -13.49
CA LEU A 106 0.19 -2.18 -14.83
C LEU A 106 -0.29 -0.77 -15.22
N ALA A 107 -0.89 -0.02 -14.30
CA ALA A 107 -1.28 1.36 -14.54
C ALA A 107 -0.04 2.26 -14.74
N ILE A 108 1.02 2.06 -13.94
CA ILE A 108 2.29 2.77 -14.11
C ILE A 108 2.91 2.45 -15.47
N MET A 109 3.03 1.17 -15.84
CA MET A 109 3.57 0.76 -17.14
C MET A 109 2.78 1.36 -18.30
N ARG A 110 1.45 1.39 -18.21
CA ARG A 110 0.59 2.02 -19.23
C ARG A 110 0.79 3.54 -19.30
N GLY A 111 0.91 4.20 -18.15
CA GLY A 111 1.17 5.64 -18.11
C GLY A 111 2.58 6.06 -18.49
N LEU A 112 3.53 5.12 -18.54
CA LEU A 112 4.91 5.36 -19.01
C LEU A 112 5.13 4.89 -20.46
N ASN A 113 4.32 3.94 -20.94
CA ASN A 113 4.36 3.43 -22.31
C ASN A 113 3.36 4.18 -23.19
N VAL A 114 3.52 5.51 -23.24
CA VAL A 114 2.73 6.44 -24.04
C VAL A 114 3.57 7.04 -25.16
#